data_AF-A0A2P2EEB5-F1
#
_entry.id   AF-A0A2P2EEB5-F1
#
_cell.length_a   1.000
_cell.length_b   1.000
_cell.length_c   1.000
_cell.angle_alpha   90.00
_cell.angle_beta   90.00
_cell.angle_gamma   90.00
#
_symmetry.space_group_name_H-M   'P 1'
#
loop_
_entity.id
_entity.type
_entity.pdbx_description
1 polymer ?
#
loop_
_entity_poly.entity_id
_entity_poly.type
_entity_poly.pdbx_seq_one_letter_code
_entity_poly.pdbx_strand_id
1 'polypeptide(L)'
;MSDHHICEWVGVSGTKYQYTVYLLPKDLPAKPGNYVFCKIDTNKRWIPIYMGQTENLSERFDGHHAMPCIKNHQATHIHVHVNVGGKQARLGEEKDLLRSYRPPCNG
;
A
#
# COMPACT_ATOMS: atom_id res chain seq x y z
N MET A 1 18.22 13.52 9.54
CA MET A 1 17.90 13.29 8.12
C MET A 1 17.10 12.01 8.08
N SER A 2 15.82 12.08 7.73
CA SER A 2 14.95 10.90 7.71
C SER A 2 15.27 10.10 6.45
N ASP A 3 15.90 8.92 6.61
CA ASP A 3 16.10 7.96 5.52
C ASP A 3 14.74 7.42 5.08
N HIS A 4 14.14 8.08 4.10
CA HIS A 4 12.92 7.62 3.46
C HIS A 4 13.30 6.41 2.60
N HIS A 5 13.06 5.21 3.13
CA HIS A 5 13.20 3.98 2.36
C HIS A 5 12.12 3.98 1.28
N ILE A 6 12.53 3.82 0.01
CA ILE A 6 11.62 3.72 -1.13
C ILE A 6 11.58 2.27 -1.61
N CYS A 7 10.40 1.80 -1.99
CA CYS A 7 10.19 0.51 -2.64
C CYS A 7 9.42 0.72 -3.95
N GLU A 8 9.76 -0.06 -4.98
CA GLU A 8 9.02 -0.08 -6.24
C GLU A 8 8.03 -1.23 -6.24
N TRP A 9 6.77 -0.93 -6.57
CA TRP A 9 5.77 -1.94 -6.94
C TRP A 9 5.49 -1.82 -8.43
N VAL A 10 5.46 -2.95 -9.14
CA VAL A 10 5.31 -3.00 -10.60
C VAL A 10 3.93 -3.54 -10.94
N GLY A 11 3.11 -2.69 -11.58
CA GLY A 11 1.79 -3.08 -12.04
C GLY A 11 1.84 -4.05 -13.21
N VAL A 12 0.71 -4.69 -13.54
CA VAL A 12 0.64 -5.66 -14.64
C VAL A 12 0.93 -5.00 -16.00
N SER A 13 0.74 -3.68 -16.11
CA SER A 13 1.14 -2.87 -17.27
C SER A 13 2.65 -2.75 -17.45
N GLY A 14 3.46 -3.12 -16.44
CA GLY A 14 4.89 -2.83 -16.38
C GLY A 14 5.22 -1.45 -15.79
N THR A 15 4.22 -0.63 -15.48
CA THR A 15 4.42 0.66 -14.81
C THR A 15 5.00 0.44 -13.41
N LYS A 16 6.04 1.21 -13.09
CA LYS A 16 6.67 1.20 -11.77
C LYS A 16 6.12 2.35 -10.93
N TYR A 17 5.64 2.01 -9.75
CA TYR A 17 5.13 2.97 -8.78
C TYR A 17 6.06 3.01 -7.57
N GLN A 18 6.54 4.20 -7.22
CA GLN A 18 7.47 4.40 -6.09
C GLN A 18 6.70 4.72 -4.82
N TYR A 19 6.91 3.90 -3.80
CA TYR A 19 6.26 4.05 -2.51
C TYR A 19 7.28 4.31 -1.41
N THR A 20 6.94 5.20 -0.48
CA THR A 20 7.68 5.36 0.77
C THR A 20 7.30 4.26 1.76
N VAL A 21 8.30 3.63 2.35
CA VAL A 21 8.15 2.51 3.29
C VAL A 21 8.08 3.01 4.72
N TYR A 22 7.08 2.55 5.47
CA TYR A 22 6.94 2.81 6.89
C TYR A 22 6.69 1.52 7.69
N LEU A 23 7.28 1.42 8.88
CA LEU A 23 6.93 0.41 9.86
C LEU A 23 5.58 0.79 10.53
N LEU A 24 4.72 -0.19 10.80
CA LEU A 24 3.49 0.02 11.56
C LEU A 24 3.76 -0.03 13.08
N PRO A 25 3.01 0.74 13.90
CA PRO A 25 2.02 1.75 13.50
C PRO A 25 2.70 3.05 13.02
N LYS A 26 2.03 3.77 12.12
CA LYS A 26 2.53 5.05 11.60
C LYS A 26 1.40 6.03 11.33
N ASP A 27 1.56 7.27 11.79
CA ASP A 27 0.75 8.39 11.33
C ASP A 27 1.21 8.82 9.92
N LEU A 28 0.25 8.83 9.00
CA LEU A 28 0.46 9.15 7.59
C LEU A 28 0.01 10.58 7.26
N PRO A 29 0.55 11.18 6.18
CA PRO A 29 0.18 12.54 5.79
C PRO A 29 -1.29 12.64 5.37
N ALA A 30 -1.93 13.77 5.65
CA ALA A 30 -3.29 14.07 5.19
C ALA A 30 -3.31 14.43 3.70
N LYS A 31 -3.08 13.43 2.83
CA LYS A 31 -2.99 13.57 1.37
C LYS A 31 -3.66 12.39 0.68
N PRO A 32 -4.18 12.57 -0.55
CA PRO A 32 -4.66 11.45 -1.36
C PRO A 32 -3.51 10.54 -1.79
N GLY A 33 -3.79 9.25 -1.93
CA GLY A 33 -2.77 8.32 -2.39
C GLY A 33 -3.19 6.86 -2.43
N ASN A 34 -2.24 6.06 -2.86
CA ASN A 34 -2.29 4.61 -2.86
C ASN A 34 -1.44 4.07 -1.71
N TYR A 35 -1.81 2.90 -1.19
CA TYR A 35 -1.09 2.28 -0.09
C TYR A 35 -1.06 0.76 -0.23
N VAL A 36 -0.01 0.15 0.34
CA VAL A 36 0.16 -1.30 0.39
C VAL A 36 0.48 -1.71 1.81
N PHE A 37 -0.40 -2.49 2.44
CA PHE A 37 -0.05 -3.24 3.64
C PHE A 37 0.75 -4.47 3.22
N CYS A 38 1.90 -4.67 3.84
CA CYS A 38 2.80 -5.76 3.47
C CYS A 38 3.66 -6.24 4.65
N LYS A 39 4.40 -7.31 4.40
CA LYS A 39 5.43 -7.82 5.31
C LYS A 39 6.66 -8.25 4.53
N ILE A 40 7.74 -8.51 5.25
CA ILE A 40 8.96 -9.08 4.70
C ILE A 40 8.95 -10.60 4.97
N ASP A 41 9.26 -11.42 3.96
CA ASP A 41 9.44 -12.86 4.13
C ASP A 41 10.87 -13.22 4.59
N THR A 42 11.15 -14.51 4.79
CA THR A 42 12.48 -15.00 5.20
C THR A 42 13.58 -14.72 4.17
N ASN A 43 13.22 -14.47 2.91
CA ASN A 43 14.13 -14.13 1.82
C ASN A 43 14.29 -12.62 1.63
N LYS A 44 13.82 -11.80 2.59
CA LYS A 44 13.85 -10.34 2.55
C LYS A 44 13.04 -9.75 1.39
N ARG A 45 11.98 -10.43 0.95
CA ARG A 45 11.07 -9.96 -0.11
C ARG A 45 9.80 -9.35 0.48
N TRP A 46 9.31 -8.28 -0.14
CA TRP A 46 8.02 -7.70 0.20
C TRP A 46 6.89 -8.57 -0.29
N ILE A 47 6.01 -8.96 0.63
CA ILE A 47 4.79 -9.72 0.35
C ILE A 47 3.59 -8.80 0.58
N PRO A 48 2.85 -8.44 -0.49
CA PRO A 48 1.67 -7.59 -0.36
C PRO A 48 0.53 -8.37 0.27
N ILE A 49 -0.17 -7.74 1.21
CA ILE A 49 -1.30 -8.31 1.95
C ILE A 49 -2.59 -7.63 1.51
N TYR A 50 -2.55 -6.31 1.38
CA TYR A 50 -3.65 -5.50 0.89
C TYR A 50 -3.11 -4.30 0.11
N MET A 51 -3.76 -3.94 -0.99
CA MET A 51 -3.47 -2.75 -1.79
C MET A 51 -4.75 -1.93 -1.93
N GLY A 52 -4.64 -0.62 -1.76
CA GLY A 52 -5.81 0.26 -1.77
C GLY A 52 -5.50 1.68 -2.22
N GLN A 53 -6.56 2.48 -2.34
CA GLN A 53 -6.47 3.93 -2.49
C GLN A 53 -7.37 4.67 -1.51
N THR A 54 -7.05 5.94 -1.25
CA THR A 54 -7.85 6.85 -0.44
C THR A 54 -7.70 8.30 -0.90
N GLU A 55 -8.69 9.15 -0.61
CA GLU A 55 -8.56 10.61 -0.72
C GLU A 55 -7.74 11.20 0.44
N ASN A 56 -7.57 10.44 1.53
CA ASN A 56 -6.85 10.88 2.71
C ASN A 56 -6.12 9.74 3.41
N LEU A 57 -4.80 9.70 3.27
CA LEU A 57 -3.91 8.70 3.88
C LEU A 57 -3.83 8.81 5.41
N SER A 58 -4.20 9.95 6.01
CA SER A 58 -4.22 10.09 7.48
C SER A 58 -5.47 9.46 8.11
N GLU A 59 -6.46 9.04 7.32
CA GLU A 59 -7.63 8.35 7.84
C GLU A 59 -7.22 7.03 8.48
N ARG A 60 -7.60 6.85 9.74
CA ARG A 60 -7.27 5.62 10.46
C ARG A 60 -7.99 4.45 9.82
N PHE A 61 -7.20 3.48 9.38
CA PHE A 61 -7.70 2.22 8.84
C PHE A 61 -8.35 1.30 9.89
N ASP A 62 -8.53 1.76 11.13
CA ASP A 62 -9.09 0.97 12.24
C ASP A 62 -10.54 0.52 11.96
N GLY A 63 -11.30 1.30 11.19
CA GLY A 63 -12.63 0.95 10.68
C GLY A 63 -12.62 0.33 9.28
N HIS A 64 -11.44 0.05 8.71
CA HIS A 64 -11.33 -0.49 7.36
C HIS A 64 -11.78 -1.95 7.33
N HIS A 65 -12.71 -2.30 6.45
CA HIS A 65 -13.32 -3.64 6.37
C HIS A 65 -12.29 -4.78 6.24
N ALA A 66 -11.16 -4.54 5.56
CA ALA A 66 -10.08 -5.52 5.40
C ALA A 66 -9.11 -5.61 6.59
N MET A 67 -9.22 -4.72 7.59
CA MET A 67 -8.28 -4.66 8.71
C MET A 67 -8.19 -5.96 9.54
N PRO A 68 -9.30 -6.68 9.83
CA PRO A 68 -9.22 -8.00 10.44
C PRO A 68 -8.36 -8.98 9.63
N CYS A 69 -8.52 -9.01 8.30
CA CYS A 69 -7.69 -9.84 7.41
C CYS A 69 -6.23 -9.40 7.42
N ILE A 70 -5.95 -8.09 7.31
CA ILE A 70 -4.60 -7.53 7.32
C ILE A 70 -3.85 -7.90 8.60
N LYS A 71 -4.52 -7.80 9.74
CA LYS A 71 -3.98 -8.21 11.05
C LYS A 71 -3.71 -9.71 11.10
N ASN A 72 -4.64 -10.54 10.61
CA ASN A 72 -4.46 -11.99 10.55
C ASN A 72 -3.28 -12.41 9.66
N HIS A 73 -3.02 -11.68 8.57
CA HIS A 73 -1.87 -11.90 7.70
C HIS A 73 -0.56 -11.26 8.21
N GLN A 74 -0.60 -10.62 9.39
CA GLN A 74 0.54 -10.05 10.11
C GLN A 74 1.30 -9.00 9.28
N ALA A 75 0.58 -8.02 8.72
CA ALA A 75 1.23 -6.87 8.10
C ALA A 75 2.13 -6.15 9.12
N THR A 76 3.35 -5.85 8.71
CA THR A 76 4.36 -5.15 9.54
C THR A 76 4.67 -3.77 9.00
N HIS A 77 4.43 -3.54 7.71
CA HIS A 77 4.75 -2.32 7.01
C HIS A 77 3.55 -1.79 6.24
N ILE A 78 3.56 -0.47 6.04
CA ILE A 78 2.71 0.22 5.08
C ILE A 78 3.59 1.00 4.11
N HIS A 79 3.42 0.72 2.83
CA HIS A 79 4.05 1.46 1.76
C HIS A 79 3.05 2.48 1.27
N VAL A 80 3.47 3.73 1.05
CA VAL A 80 2.57 4.82 0.64
C VAL A 80 3.10 5.55 -0.59
N HIS A 81 2.22 5.75 -1.57
CA HIS A 81 2.45 6.60 -2.73
C HIS A 81 1.43 7.74 -2.69
N VAL A 82 1.92 8.96 -2.46
CA VAL A 82 1.06 10.17 -2.54
C VAL A 82 0.72 10.40 -4.00
N ASN A 83 -0.57 10.33 -4.33
CA ASN A 83 -1.05 10.45 -5.70
C ASN A 83 -2.16 11.51 -5.75
N VAL A 84 -1.80 12.69 -6.29
CA VAL A 84 -2.69 13.86 -6.44
C VAL A 84 -3.37 13.92 -7.82
N GLY A 85 -3.21 12.89 -8.66
CA GLY A 85 -3.82 12.80 -9.99
C GLY A 85 -5.33 12.56 -10.00
N GLY A 86 -5.98 12.60 -8.83
CA GLY A 86 -7.41 12.38 -8.65
C GLY A 86 -7.80 10.90 -8.57
N LYS A 87 -9.06 10.66 -8.23
CA LYS A 87 -9.60 9.31 -7.95
C LYS A 87 -9.36 8.31 -9.07
N GLN A 88 -9.50 8.71 -10.34
CA GLN A 88 -9.31 7.81 -11.47
C GLN A 88 -7.86 7.34 -11.62
N ALA A 89 -6.88 8.23 -11.39
CA ALA A 89 -5.46 7.85 -11.42
C ALA A 89 -5.16 6.81 -10.33
N ARG A 90 -5.69 7.01 -9.12
CA ARG A 90 -5.48 6.08 -8.00
C ARG A 90 -6.17 4.74 -8.18
N LEU A 91 -7.40 4.72 -8.70
CA LEU A 91 -8.11 3.48 -9.06
C LEU A 91 -7.39 2.73 -10.20
N GLY A 92 -6.83 3.46 -11.16
CA GLY A 92 -6.02 2.89 -12.23
C GLY A 92 -4.78 2.18 -11.70
N GLU A 93 -4.01 2.86 -10.84
CA GLU A 93 -2.85 2.30 -10.15
C GLU A 93 -3.21 1.09 -9.28
N GLU A 94 -4.24 1.20 -8.44
CA GLU A 94 -4.73 0.09 -7.61
C GLU A 94 -5.07 -1.14 -8.46
N LYS A 95 -5.85 -0.96 -9.52
CA LYS A 95 -6.25 -2.05 -10.43
C LYS A 95 -5.05 -2.69 -11.11
N ASP A 96 -4.06 -1.89 -11.51
CA ASP A 96 -2.85 -2.36 -12.17
C ASP A 96 -1.99 -3.22 -11.24
N LEU A 97 -1.85 -2.79 -9.98
CA LEU A 97 -1.14 -3.53 -8.93
C LEU A 97 -1.89 -4.79 -8.51
N LEU A 98 -3.21 -4.73 -8.29
CA LEU A 98 -4.00 -5.89 -7.88
C LEU A 98 -3.95 -7.03 -8.90
N ARG A 99 -3.92 -6.71 -10.20
CA ARG A 99 -3.77 -7.70 -11.27
C ARG A 99 -2.39 -8.37 -11.28
N SER A 100 -1.36 -7.65 -10.85
CA SER A 100 0.02 -8.15 -10.76
C SER A 100 0.21 -9.07 -9.55
N TYR A 101 -0.32 -8.68 -8.38
CA TYR A 101 0.05 -9.31 -7.11
C TYR A 101 -1.03 -10.18 -6.45
N ARG A 102 -2.32 -9.95 -6.74
CA ARG A 102 -3.46 -10.65 -6.13
C ARG A 102 -3.35 -10.82 -4.60
N PRO A 103 -3.29 -9.73 -3.81
CA PRO A 103 -3.09 -9.81 -2.38
C PRO A 103 -4.26 -10.54 -1.68
N PRO A 104 -3.99 -11.32 -0.62
CA PRO A 104 -4.99 -12.18 0.01
C PRO A 104 -6.18 -11.44 0.66
N CYS A 105 -6.02 -10.16 1.02
CA CYS A 105 -7.07 -9.39 1.69
C CYS A 105 -7.86 -8.47 0.76
N ASN A 106 -7.66 -8.54 -0.56
CA ASN A 106 -8.37 -7.68 -1.53
C ASN A 106 -9.65 -8.28 -2.12
N GLY A 107 -10.06 -9.47 -1.69
CA GLY A 107 -11.27 -10.17 -2.17
C GLY A 107 -10.98 -11.23 -3.22
#